data_AF-A0A345Z5C3-F1
#
_entry.id   AF-A0A345Z5C3-F1
#
_cell.length_a   1.000
_cell.length_b   1.000
_cell.length_c   1.000
_cell.angle_alpha   90.00
_cell.angle_beta   90.00
_cell.angle_gamma   90.00
#
_symmetry.space_group_name_H-M   'P 1'
#
loop_
_entity.id
_entity.type
_entity.pdbx_description
1 polymer ?
#
loop_
_entity_poly.entity_id
_entity_poly.type
_entity_poly.pdbx_seq_one_letter_code
_entity_poly.pdbx_strand_id
1 'polypeptide(L)'
;METTKQALILFGVEDNKPKIWLSNDSDSNTAIMSLFEKLNLSIAEKQRYNKEAHKLVKGFEFKVSKCSAEIEQAQKEITILNKEIEIQSKKLEMQNQELQIQSQEIEKLKKIILNNSPIKSF
;
A
#
# COMPACT_ATOMS: atom_id res chain seq x y z
N MET A 1 -5.47 -55.87 -17.83
CA MET A 1 -5.82 -55.11 -16.61
C MET A 1 -6.01 -53.67 -17.05
N GLU A 2 -7.25 -53.16 -17.01
CA GLU A 2 -7.53 -51.76 -17.34
C GLU A 2 -6.95 -50.86 -16.25
N THR A 3 -5.96 -50.05 -16.60
CA THR A 3 -5.44 -49.02 -15.70
C THR A 3 -6.44 -47.86 -15.66
N THR A 4 -7.33 -47.87 -14.68
CA THR A 4 -8.20 -46.72 -14.38
C THR A 4 -7.34 -45.55 -13.93
N LYS A 5 -7.26 -44.51 -14.77
CA LYS A 5 -6.66 -43.23 -14.41
C LYS A 5 -7.69 -42.36 -13.69
N GLN A 6 -7.30 -41.82 -12.54
CA GLN A 6 -8.18 -41.05 -11.67
C GLN A 6 -7.78 -39.58 -11.70
N ALA A 7 -8.75 -38.69 -11.89
CA ALA A 7 -8.58 -37.26 -11.73
C ALA A 7 -9.28 -36.86 -10.43
N LEU A 8 -8.51 -36.35 -9.48
CA LEU A 8 -9.06 -35.83 -8.23
C LEU A 8 -9.31 -34.33 -8.38
N ILE A 9 -10.60 -33.98 -8.37
CA ILE A 9 -11.08 -32.61 -8.42
C ILE A 9 -11.53 -32.23 -7.01
N LEU A 10 -10.90 -31.21 -6.45
CA LEU A 10 -11.19 -30.68 -5.13
C LEU A 10 -12.11 -29.47 -5.28
N PHE A 11 -13.26 -29.53 -4.61
CA PHE A 11 -14.19 -28.42 -4.52
C PHE A 11 -14.07 -27.80 -3.13
N GLY A 12 -13.98 -26.48 -3.07
CA GLY A 12 -14.03 -25.78 -1.80
C GLY A 12 -14.37 -24.32 -1.98
N VAL A 13 -14.31 -23.60 -0.87
CA VAL A 13 -14.65 -22.19 -0.81
C VAL A 13 -13.45 -21.47 -0.22
N GLU A 14 -12.87 -20.57 -1.01
CA GLU A 14 -11.77 -19.71 -0.59
C GLU A 14 -12.24 -18.27 -0.77
N ASP A 15 -12.12 -17.46 0.29
CA ASP A 15 -12.67 -16.11 0.37
C ASP A 15 -14.16 -16.00 -0.01
N ASN A 16 -15.01 -16.88 0.54
CA ASN A 16 -16.46 -16.93 0.30
C ASN A 16 -16.86 -17.13 -1.17
N LYS A 17 -15.96 -17.63 -2.02
CA LYS A 17 -16.27 -17.98 -3.41
C LYS A 17 -15.93 -19.44 -3.70
N PRO A 18 -16.80 -20.16 -4.43
CA PRO A 18 -16.51 -21.53 -4.82
C PRO A 18 -15.30 -21.54 -5.75
N LYS A 19 -14.31 -22.36 -5.39
CA LYS A 19 -13.13 -22.66 -6.19
C LYS A 19 -13.03 -24.15 -6.43
N ILE A 20 -12.40 -24.46 -7.55
CA ILE A 20 -12.11 -25.80 -8.00
C ILE A 20 -10.61 -25.88 -8.21
N TRP A 21 -9.98 -26.86 -7.58
CA TRP A 21 -8.57 -27.15 -7.75
C TRP A 21 -8.41 -28.59 -8.23
N LEU A 22 -7.27 -28.86 -8.84
CA LEU A 22 -6.83 -30.22 -9.11
C LEU A 22 -5.86 -30.62 -8.00
N SER A 23 -6.05 -31.82 -7.45
CA SER A 23 -5.07 -32.34 -6.49
C SER A 23 -3.72 -32.49 -7.20
N ASN A 24 -2.64 -32.22 -6.48
CA ASN A 24 -1.28 -32.49 -6.95
C ASN A 24 -1.03 -34.00 -7.19
N ASP A 25 -1.92 -34.85 -6.67
CA ASP A 25 -1.94 -36.29 -6.91
C ASP A 25 -2.68 -36.68 -8.21
N SER A 26 -3.09 -35.70 -9.03
CA SER A 26 -3.77 -35.89 -10.32
C SER A 26 -2.79 -35.84 -11.48
N ASP A 27 -3.00 -36.69 -12.50
CA ASP A 27 -2.20 -36.70 -13.74
C ASP A 27 -2.39 -35.38 -14.53
N SER A 28 -1.44 -34.45 -14.40
CA SER A 28 -1.65 -32.99 -14.33
C SER A 28 -2.04 -32.21 -15.59
N ASN A 29 -2.01 -32.80 -16.79
CA ASN A 29 -2.34 -32.06 -18.03
C ASN A 29 -3.36 -32.78 -18.91
N THR A 30 -3.26 -34.11 -18.98
CA THR A 30 -4.22 -34.94 -19.72
C THR A 30 -5.58 -34.98 -19.02
N ALA A 31 -5.64 -34.90 -17.69
CA ALA A 31 -6.89 -34.90 -16.93
C ALA A 31 -7.71 -33.61 -17.15
N ILE A 32 -7.04 -32.47 -17.29
CA ILE A 32 -7.67 -31.17 -17.56
C ILE A 32 -8.25 -31.16 -18.97
N MET A 33 -7.46 -31.55 -19.97
CA MET A 33 -7.92 -31.63 -21.36
C MET A 33 -9.06 -32.65 -21.50
N SER A 34 -8.96 -33.80 -20.83
CA SER A 34 -10.05 -34.79 -20.76
C SER A 34 -11.32 -34.24 -20.12
N LEU A 35 -11.24 -33.40 -19.07
CA LEU A 35 -12.39 -32.76 -18.46
C LEU A 35 -13.04 -31.74 -19.42
N PHE A 36 -12.25 -30.92 -20.09
CA PHE A 36 -12.74 -29.97 -21.10
C PHE A 36 -13.35 -30.66 -22.32
N GLU A 37 -12.82 -31.82 -22.73
CA GLU A 37 -13.40 -32.68 -23.76
C GLU A 37 -14.71 -33.32 -23.27
N LYS A 38 -14.77 -33.80 -22.03
CA LYS A 38 -15.98 -34.37 -21.40
C LYS A 38 -17.10 -33.36 -21.18
N LEU A 39 -16.75 -32.09 -20.94
CA LEU A 39 -17.72 -31.00 -20.78
C LEU A 39 -18.43 -30.64 -22.09
N ASN A 40 -17.96 -31.12 -23.25
CA ASN A 40 -18.60 -30.99 -24.57
C ASN A 40 -19.07 -29.55 -24.89
N LEU A 41 -18.37 -28.54 -24.36
CA LEU A 41 -18.74 -27.14 -24.53
C LEU A 41 -18.70 -26.78 -26.01
N SER A 42 -19.85 -26.32 -26.51
CA SER A 42 -19.98 -25.83 -27.87
C SER A 42 -19.00 -24.68 -28.12
N ILE A 43 -18.67 -24.46 -29.40
CA ILE A 43 -17.84 -23.34 -29.82
C ILE A 43 -18.44 -22.00 -29.32
N ALA A 44 -19.76 -21.89 -29.31
CA ALA A 44 -20.48 -20.72 -28.81
C ALA A 44 -20.25 -20.47 -27.32
N GLU A 45 -20.26 -21.52 -26.49
CA GLU A 45 -20.00 -21.40 -25.04
C GLU A 45 -18.55 -21.00 -24.75
N LYS A 46 -17.59 -21.57 -25.48
CA LYS A 46 -16.17 -21.18 -25.39
C LYS A 46 -15.97 -19.71 -25.77
N GLN A 47 -16.62 -19.25 -26.85
CA GLN A 47 -16.58 -17.85 -27.26
C GLN A 47 -17.23 -16.92 -26.23
N ARG A 48 -18.35 -17.33 -25.64
CA ARG A 48 -19.03 -16.57 -24.58
C ARG A 48 -18.12 -16.41 -23.36
N TYR A 49 -17.51 -17.50 -22.90
CA TYR A 49 -16.58 -17.46 -21.77
C TYR A 49 -15.40 -16.53 -22.04
N ASN A 50 -14.77 -16.64 -23.21
CA ASN A 50 -13.66 -15.75 -23.59
C ASN A 50 -14.07 -14.27 -23.62
N LYS A 51 -15.29 -13.97 -24.10
CA LYS A 51 -15.82 -12.60 -24.09
C LYS A 51 -16.05 -12.09 -22.68
N GLU A 52 -16.58 -12.91 -21.78
CA GLU A 52 -16.79 -12.54 -20.37
C GLU A 52 -15.45 -12.36 -19.64
N ALA A 53 -14.49 -13.27 -19.85
CA ALA A 53 -13.14 -13.15 -19.31
C ALA A 53 -12.46 -11.85 -19.77
N HIS A 54 -12.53 -11.52 -21.06
CA HIS A 54 -11.92 -10.31 -21.59
C HIS A 54 -12.57 -9.03 -21.03
N LYS A 55 -13.89 -9.02 -20.81
CA LYS A 55 -14.59 -7.90 -20.14
C LYS A 55 -14.11 -7.74 -18.70
N LEU A 56 -13.96 -8.84 -17.97
CA LEU A 56 -13.46 -8.83 -16.60
C LEU A 56 -12.04 -8.27 -16.53
N VAL A 57 -11.13 -8.75 -17.39
CA VAL A 57 -9.74 -8.27 -17.46
C VAL A 57 -9.70 -6.76 -17.73
N LYS A 58 -10.42 -6.27 -18.74
CA LYS A 58 -10.51 -4.83 -19.02
C LYS A 58 -11.06 -4.01 -17.86
N GLY A 59 -12.07 -4.56 -17.15
CA GLY A 59 -12.62 -3.94 -15.96
C GLY A 59 -11.58 -3.83 -14.82
N PHE A 60 -10.74 -4.84 -14.65
CA PHE A 60 -9.63 -4.81 -13.69
C PHE A 60 -8.54 -3.82 -14.10
N GLU A 61 -8.11 -3.84 -15.36
CA GLU A 61 -7.11 -2.88 -15.89
C GLU A 61 -7.54 -1.43 -15.65
N PHE A 62 -8.81 -1.11 -15.90
CA PHE A 62 -9.34 0.23 -15.64
C PHE A 62 -9.28 0.62 -14.16
N LYS A 63 -9.69 -0.30 -13.26
CA LYS A 63 -9.64 -0.06 -11.81
C LYS A 63 -8.22 0.12 -11.31
N VAL A 64 -7.28 -0.69 -11.81
CA VAL A 64 -5.86 -0.59 -11.46
C VAL A 64 -5.28 0.73 -11.93
N SER A 65 -5.55 1.15 -13.18
CA SER A 65 -5.12 2.46 -13.68
C SER A 65 -5.67 3.62 -12.85
N LYS A 66 -6.95 3.57 -12.48
CA LYS A 66 -7.56 4.61 -11.63
C LYS A 66 -6.88 4.67 -10.25
N CYS A 67 -6.69 3.52 -9.61
CA CYS A 67 -6.00 3.43 -8.33
C CYS A 67 -4.56 3.93 -8.41
N SER A 68 -3.84 3.60 -9.49
CA SER A 68 -2.48 4.09 -9.72
C SER A 68 -2.42 5.61 -9.81
N ALA A 69 -3.38 6.24 -10.51
CA ALA A 69 -3.45 7.69 -10.62
C ALA A 69 -3.75 8.36 -9.27
N GLU A 70 -4.65 7.78 -8.47
CA GLU A 70 -4.98 8.25 -7.12
C GLU A 70 -3.75 8.16 -6.18
N ILE A 71 -2.99 7.07 -6.26
CA ILE A 71 -1.73 6.91 -5.50
C ILE A 71 -0.70 7.96 -5.91
N GLU A 72 -0.51 8.20 -7.21
CA GLU A 72 0.44 9.20 -7.70
C GLU A 72 0.06 10.61 -7.23
N GLN A 73 -1.24 10.94 -7.23
CA GLN A 73 -1.72 12.21 -6.70
C GLN A 73 -1.43 12.34 -5.20
N ALA A 74 -1.76 11.32 -4.40
CA ALA A 74 -1.49 11.34 -2.96
C ALA A 74 0.01 11.49 -2.64
N GLN A 75 0.89 10.87 -3.44
CA GLN A 75 2.34 11.03 -3.29
C GLN A 75 2.81 12.47 -3.56
N LYS A 76 2.21 13.15 -4.56
CA LYS A 76 2.50 14.57 -4.83
C LYS A 76 2.07 15.46 -3.66
N GLU A 77 0.89 15.20 -3.10
CA GLU A 77 0.38 15.94 -1.94
C GLU A 77 1.28 15.75 -0.70
N ILE A 78 1.68 14.50 -0.40
CA ILE A 78 2.64 14.20 0.69
C ILE A 78 3.97 14.93 0.47
N THR A 79 4.46 15.00 -0.76
CA THR A 79 5.71 15.70 -1.08
C THR A 79 5.60 17.20 -0.80
N ILE A 80 4.46 17.82 -1.11
CA ILE A 80 4.21 19.24 -0.81
C ILE A 80 4.17 19.47 0.70
N LEU A 81 3.41 18.64 1.43
CA LEU A 81 3.31 18.73 2.89
C LEU A 81 4.67 18.56 3.58
N ASN A 82 5.51 17.63 3.11
CA ASN A 82 6.85 17.44 3.67
C ASN A 82 7.73 18.68 3.48
N LYS A 83 7.66 19.35 2.33
CA LYS A 83 8.38 20.62 2.11
C LYS A 83 7.89 21.72 3.05
N GLU A 84 6.58 21.78 3.31
CA GLU A 84 6.02 22.75 4.24
C GLU A 84 6.48 22.49 5.68
N ILE A 85 6.48 21.23 6.12
CA ILE A 85 7.00 20.81 7.42
C ILE A 85 8.48 21.18 7.57
N GLU A 86 9.29 21.00 6.51
CA GLU A 86 10.70 21.38 6.53
C GLU A 86 10.89 22.90 6.73
N ILE A 87 10.11 23.72 6.03
CA ILE A 87 10.14 25.18 6.18
C ILE A 87 9.73 25.59 7.60
N GLN A 88 8.66 25.01 8.13
CA GLN A 88 8.21 25.30 9.50
C GLN A 88 9.25 24.88 10.54
N SER A 89 9.93 23.75 10.32
CA SER A 89 10.99 23.27 11.22
C SER A 89 12.18 24.24 11.26
N LYS A 90 12.64 24.73 10.10
CA LYS A 90 13.69 25.75 10.03
C LYS A 90 13.29 27.05 10.72
N LYS A 91 12.03 27.46 10.60
CA LYS A 91 11.51 28.65 11.30
C LYS A 91 11.57 28.49 12.82
N LEU A 92 11.14 27.32 13.34
CA LEU A 92 11.22 27.01 14.76
C LEU A 92 12.66 26.99 15.26
N GLU A 93 13.59 26.45 14.48
CA GLU A 93 15.01 26.42 14.83
C GLU A 93 15.59 27.83 14.99
N MET A 94 15.30 28.75 14.06
CA MET A 94 15.72 30.14 14.17
C MET A 94 15.12 30.84 15.39
N GLN A 95 13.83 30.63 15.66
CA GLN A 95 13.18 31.19 16.86
C GLN A 95 13.82 30.68 18.15
N ASN A 96 14.21 29.40 18.19
CA ASN A 96 14.87 28.82 19.34
C ASN A 96 16.28 29.41 19.56
N GLN A 97 17.02 29.66 18.48
CA GLN A 97 18.32 30.36 18.56
C GLN A 97 18.16 31.79 19.09
N GLU A 98 17.14 32.53 18.63
CA GLU A 98 16.85 33.88 19.12
C GLU A 98 16.53 33.89 20.62
N LEU A 99 15.69 32.96 21.09
CA LEU A 99 15.38 32.80 22.51
C LEU A 99 16.63 32.48 23.35
N GLN A 100 17.55 31.65 22.83
CA GLN A 100 18.82 31.38 23.52
C GLN A 100 19.67 32.64 23.67
N ILE A 101 19.77 33.47 22.63
CA ILE A 101 20.51 34.74 22.68
C ILE A 101 19.88 35.67 23.73
N GLN A 102 18.55 35.85 23.68
CA GLN A 102 17.83 36.67 24.65
C GLN A 102 18.03 36.18 26.09
N SER A 103 18.00 34.86 26.30
CA SER A 103 18.23 34.25 27.61
C SER A 103 19.64 34.55 28.14
N GLN A 104 20.67 34.44 27.28
CA GLN A 104 22.04 34.77 27.65
C GLN A 104 22.20 36.26 28.00
N GLU A 105 21.52 37.14 27.28
CA GLU A 105 21.55 38.58 27.55
C GLU A 105 20.87 38.93 28.88
N ILE A 106 19.72 38.30 29.17
CA ILE A 106 19.06 38.42 30.48
C ILE A 106 19.98 37.96 31.61
N GLU A 107 20.71 36.85 31.46
CA GLU A 107 21.68 36.41 32.47
C GLU A 107 22.82 37.40 32.67
N LYS A 108 23.35 38.00 31.60
CA LYS A 108 24.38 39.05 31.69
C LYS A 108 23.85 40.26 32.46
N LEU A 109 22.65 40.73 32.12
CA LEU A 109 22.02 41.85 32.82
C LEU A 109 21.75 41.54 34.30
N LYS A 110 21.27 40.33 34.62
CA LYS A 110 21.11 39.87 36.01
C LYS A 110 22.42 39.94 36.80
N LYS A 111 23.53 39.48 36.23
CA LYS A 111 24.86 39.55 36.86
C LYS A 111 25.30 41.00 37.11
N ILE A 112 25.07 41.90 36.15
CA ILE A 112 25.39 43.33 36.30
C ILE A 112 24.58 43.94 37.45
N ILE A 113 23.27 43.69 37.50
CA ILE A 113 22.38 44.20 38.56
C ILE A 113 22.82 43.68 39.94
N LEU A 114 23.16 42.39 40.06
CA LEU A 114 23.65 41.80 41.29
C LEU A 114 24.96 42.43 41.77
N ASN A 115 25.90 42.68 40.85
CA ASN A 115 27.20 43.27 41.18
C ASN A 115 27.11 44.77 41.52
N ASN A 116 26.14 45.48 40.96
CA ASN A 116 25.94 46.92 41.17
C ASN A 116 24.86 47.24 42.22
N SER A 117 24.17 46.23 42.77
CA SER A 117 23.21 46.43 43.85
C SER A 117 23.96 46.73 45.16
N PRO A 118 23.66 47.84 45.85
CA PRO A 118 24.32 48.21 47.11
C PRO A 118 23.88 47.35 48.31
N ILE A 119 23.35 46.15 48.09
CA ILE A 119 22.97 45.21 49.16
C ILE A 119 24.21 44.45 49.63
N LYS A 120 25.19 45.22 50.11
CA LYS A 120 26.24 44.81 51.05
C LYS A 120 26.43 45.96 52.04
N SER A 121 25.36 46.32 52.74
CA SER A 121 25.47 46.95 54.05
C SER A 121 24.24 46.56 54.84
N PHE A 122 24.37 45.47 55.62
CA PHE A 122 24.06 45.37 57.05
C PHE A 122 24.48 43.98 57.53
#